data_AF-X6LGH1-F1
#
_entry.id   AF-X6LGH1-F1
#
_cell.length_a   1.000
_cell.length_b   1.000
_cell.length_c   1.000
_cell.angle_alpha   90.00
_cell.angle_beta   90.00
_cell.angle_gamma   90.00
#
_symmetry.space_group_name_H-M   'P 1'
#
loop_
_entity.id
_entity.type
_entity.pdbx_description
1 polymer ?
#
loop_
_entity_poly.entity_id
_entity_poly.type
_entity_poly.pdbx_seq_one_letter_code
_entity_poly.pdbx_strand_id
1 'polypeptide(L)'
;MLVQLQQTFPKIDEEIISEVLKWLKQDVEKTKSILTWLTENTTNLKQQQHLMQLFTSVGNQLEKTTISQTWRNCNQIFVDTFEKLREICVTSNLNELNTYKISLLSEEENELKIIREMCLHILWNILKYPKHIKYRQIHKQALCNYLSKKCHTLGADFDHVFISSEKNLEIIGFKKGYADNWYYQYHHIQLLHLWNCYQSVITYQIMYVVNKTNDININI
;
A
#
# COMPACT_ATOMS: atom_id res chain seq x y z
N MET A 1 -6.72 -13.41 27.27
CA MET A 1 -7.21 -12.26 26.48
C MET A 1 -7.49 -12.65 25.03
N LEU A 2 -6.49 -13.12 24.26
CA LEU A 2 -6.70 -13.58 22.88
C LEU A 2 -7.81 -14.64 22.75
N VAL A 3 -7.77 -15.68 23.58
CA VAL A 3 -8.80 -16.75 23.62
C VAL A 3 -10.22 -16.20 23.85
N GLN A 4 -10.38 -15.19 24.72
CA GLN A 4 -11.69 -14.58 24.99
C GLN A 4 -12.18 -13.75 23.80
N LEU A 5 -11.28 -13.02 23.13
CA LEU A 5 -11.60 -12.29 21.91
C LEU A 5 -11.96 -13.26 20.77
N GLN A 6 -11.24 -14.37 20.63
CA GLN A 6 -11.53 -15.40 19.64
C GLN A 6 -12.92 -16.03 19.87
N GLN A 7 -13.28 -16.29 21.13
CA GLN A 7 -14.62 -16.78 21.48
C GLN A 7 -15.72 -15.74 21.18
N THR A 8 -15.43 -14.45 21.35
CA THR A 8 -16.38 -13.36 21.10
C THR A 8 -16.56 -13.09 19.59
N PHE A 9 -15.48 -13.24 18.82
CA PHE A 9 -15.43 -12.97 17.39
C PHE A 9 -15.04 -14.21 16.58
N PRO A 10 -15.87 -15.28 16.59
CA PRO A 10 -15.51 -16.57 15.99
C PRO A 10 -15.38 -16.52 14.46
N LYS A 11 -15.81 -15.44 13.81
CA LYS A 11 -15.72 -15.20 12.36
C LYS A 11 -14.46 -14.42 11.95
N ILE A 12 -13.69 -13.93 12.90
CA ILE A 12 -12.42 -13.24 12.64
C ILE A 12 -11.29 -14.24 12.88
N ASP A 13 -10.34 -14.26 11.95
CA ASP A 13 -9.16 -15.11 12.07
C ASP A 13 -8.27 -14.67 13.24
N GLU A 14 -7.68 -15.64 13.93
CA GLU A 14 -6.82 -15.40 15.10
C GLU A 14 -5.64 -14.47 14.78
N GLU A 15 -5.09 -14.55 13.56
CA GLU A 15 -4.00 -13.69 13.10
C GLU A 15 -4.43 -12.22 13.11
N ILE A 16 -5.64 -11.92 12.63
CA ILE A 16 -6.19 -10.56 12.61
C ILE A 16 -6.45 -10.06 14.03
N ILE A 17 -6.99 -10.91 14.91
CA ILE A 17 -7.20 -10.54 16.32
C ILE A 17 -5.87 -10.20 16.99
N SER A 18 -4.86 -11.04 16.77
CA SER A 18 -3.50 -10.83 17.30
C SER A 18 -2.88 -9.54 16.78
N GLU A 19 -3.03 -9.24 15.49
CA GLU A 19 -2.52 -8.03 14.86
C GLU A 19 -3.17 -6.76 15.43
N VAL A 20 -4.51 -6.72 15.49
CA VAL A 20 -5.27 -5.59 16.07
C VAL A 20 -4.85 -5.35 17.52
N LEU A 21 -4.76 -6.43 18.31
CA LEU A 21 -4.44 -6.38 19.72
C LEU A 21 -3.01 -5.86 19.95
N LYS A 22 -2.05 -6.28 19.12
CA LYS A 22 -0.67 -5.79 19.14
C LYS A 22 -0.62 -4.31 18.78
N TRP A 23 -1.32 -3.91 17.72
CA TRP A 23 -1.36 -2.53 17.25
C TRP A 23 -1.94 -1.58 18.32
N LEU A 24 -2.99 -2.01 19.02
CA LEU A 24 -3.63 -1.26 20.10
C LEU A 24 -2.95 -1.39 21.47
N LYS A 25 -1.73 -1.94 21.55
CA LYS A 25 -0.98 -2.12 22.81
C LYS A 25 -1.81 -2.83 23.89
N GLN A 26 -2.56 -3.85 23.49
CA GLN A 26 -3.42 -4.67 24.37
C GLN A 26 -4.65 -3.94 24.95
N ASP A 27 -5.08 -2.81 24.39
CA ASP A 27 -6.34 -2.15 24.77
C ASP A 27 -7.54 -2.99 24.31
N VAL A 28 -8.15 -3.71 25.25
CA VAL A 28 -9.23 -4.68 25.00
C VAL A 28 -10.48 -4.01 24.44
N GLU A 29 -10.87 -2.86 24.96
CA GLU A 29 -12.13 -2.21 24.57
C GLU A 29 -12.02 -1.60 23.18
N LYS A 30 -10.89 -0.96 22.86
CA LYS A 30 -10.63 -0.53 21.48
C LYS A 30 -10.51 -1.71 20.52
N THR A 31 -9.90 -2.80 20.96
CA THR A 31 -9.77 -4.03 20.15
C THR A 31 -11.15 -4.58 19.81
N LYS A 32 -12.04 -4.75 20.81
CA LYS A 32 -13.43 -5.15 20.57
C LYS A 32 -14.14 -4.21 19.61
N SER A 33 -14.00 -2.89 19.77
CA SER A 33 -14.61 -1.91 18.86
C SER A 33 -14.16 -2.08 17.40
N ILE A 34 -12.89 -2.43 17.16
CA ILE A 34 -12.39 -2.69 15.79
C ILE A 34 -12.87 -4.03 15.27
N LEU A 35 -12.83 -5.09 16.09
CA LEU A 35 -13.27 -6.42 15.68
C LEU A 35 -14.77 -6.46 15.37
N THR A 36 -15.60 -5.76 16.15
CA THR A 36 -17.02 -5.56 15.83
C THR A 36 -17.17 -4.84 14.48
N TRP A 37 -16.44 -3.75 14.29
CA TRP A 37 -16.46 -2.99 13.05
C TRP A 37 -16.05 -3.81 11.81
N LEU A 38 -14.99 -4.63 11.92
CA LEU A 38 -14.57 -5.55 10.86
C LEU A 38 -15.65 -6.59 10.56
N THR A 39 -16.27 -7.15 11.60
CA THR A 39 -17.34 -8.15 11.47
C THR A 39 -18.56 -7.59 10.75
N GLU A 40 -18.92 -6.33 10.99
CA GLU A 40 -20.07 -5.66 10.36
C GLU A 40 -19.84 -5.30 8.89
N ASN A 41 -18.58 -5.10 8.47
CA ASN A 41 -18.25 -4.55 7.14
C ASN A 41 -17.64 -5.57 6.17
N THR A 42 -17.52 -6.84 6.55
CA THR A 42 -16.85 -7.86 5.74
C THR A 42 -17.61 -9.19 5.77
N THR A 43 -17.48 -9.96 4.68
CA THR A 43 -18.17 -11.25 4.52
C THR A 43 -17.22 -12.45 4.51
N ASN A 44 -15.93 -12.21 4.27
CA ASN A 44 -14.90 -13.25 4.20
C ASN A 44 -13.55 -12.74 4.70
N LEU A 45 -12.62 -13.67 4.94
CA LEU A 45 -11.29 -13.40 5.50
C LEU A 45 -10.48 -12.40 4.66
N LYS A 46 -10.50 -12.53 3.33
CA LYS A 46 -9.75 -11.62 2.45
C LYS A 46 -10.22 -10.18 2.59
N GLN A 47 -11.53 -9.98 2.72
CA GLN A 47 -12.10 -8.66 2.98
C GLN A 47 -11.72 -8.12 4.36
N GLN A 48 -11.68 -8.97 5.38
CA GLN A 48 -11.20 -8.57 6.73
C GLN A 48 -9.76 -8.06 6.68
N GLN A 49 -8.86 -8.78 6.01
CA GLN A 49 -7.45 -8.38 5.84
C GLN A 49 -7.34 -7.05 5.10
N HIS A 50 -8.03 -6.91 3.97
CA HIS A 50 -8.03 -5.67 3.19
C HIS A 50 -8.57 -4.48 3.99
N LEU A 51 -9.70 -4.66 4.68
CA LEU A 51 -10.31 -3.58 5.46
C LEU A 51 -9.46 -3.21 6.68
N MET A 52 -8.78 -4.18 7.30
CA MET A 52 -7.80 -3.93 8.35
C MET A 52 -6.60 -3.12 7.82
N GLN A 53 -6.07 -3.47 6.64
CA GLN A 53 -5.00 -2.72 5.98
C GLN A 53 -5.41 -1.27 5.64
N LEU A 54 -6.65 -1.07 5.17
CA LEU A 54 -7.19 0.27 4.98
C LEU A 54 -7.21 1.03 6.31
N PHE A 55 -7.76 0.42 7.36
CA PHE A 55 -7.86 1.04 8.67
C PHE A 55 -6.50 1.38 9.28
N THR A 56 -5.49 0.52 9.18
CA THR A 56 -4.14 0.84 9.69
C THR A 56 -3.47 1.95 8.90
N SER A 57 -3.74 2.05 7.59
CA SER A 57 -3.16 3.09 6.74
C SER A 57 -3.77 4.49 6.93
N VAL A 58 -5.10 4.59 7.11
CA VAL A 58 -5.80 5.90 7.15
C VAL A 58 -6.62 6.13 8.42
N GLY A 59 -6.76 5.16 9.32
CA GLY A 59 -7.64 5.22 10.49
C GLY A 59 -7.25 6.23 11.56
N ASN A 60 -6.03 6.77 11.51
CA ASN A 60 -5.63 7.91 12.35
C ASN A 60 -6.09 9.25 11.78
N GLN A 61 -6.47 9.29 10.50
CA GLN A 61 -6.85 10.50 9.76
C GLN A 61 -8.34 10.55 9.47
N LEU A 62 -8.97 9.39 9.27
CA LEU A 62 -10.38 9.27 8.92
C LEU A 62 -11.15 8.47 9.96
N GLU A 63 -12.38 8.91 10.21
CA GLU A 63 -13.32 8.16 11.02
C GLU A 63 -13.69 6.82 10.37
N LYS A 64 -13.97 5.81 11.20
CA LYS A 64 -14.40 4.47 10.76
C LYS A 64 -15.63 4.54 9.83
N THR A 65 -16.53 5.48 10.07
CA THR A 65 -17.74 5.72 9.28
C THR A 65 -17.39 6.07 7.83
N THR A 66 -16.45 7.00 7.62
CA THR A 66 -15.93 7.38 6.29
C THR A 66 -15.28 6.20 5.60
N ILE A 67 -14.43 5.43 6.30
CA ILE A 67 -13.77 4.25 5.75
C ILE A 67 -14.80 3.21 5.30
N SER A 68 -15.80 2.93 6.13
CA SER A 68 -16.87 1.96 5.85
C SER A 68 -17.74 2.38 4.66
N GLN A 69 -18.06 3.67 4.58
CA GLN A 69 -18.91 4.18 3.52
C GLN A 69 -18.19 4.10 2.17
N THR A 70 -16.92 4.52 2.13
CA THR A 70 -16.10 4.42 0.91
C THR A 70 -15.88 2.96 0.52
N TRP A 71 -15.60 2.08 1.48
CA TRP A 71 -15.47 0.64 1.24
C TRP A 71 -16.71 0.03 0.58
N ARG A 72 -17.91 0.38 1.05
CA ARG A 72 -19.17 -0.06 0.44
C ARG A 72 -19.39 0.56 -0.93
N ASN A 73 -19.14 1.86 -1.08
CA ASN A 73 -19.31 2.57 -2.35
C ASN A 73 -18.37 2.05 -3.46
N CYS A 74 -17.18 1.58 -3.08
CA CYS A 74 -16.20 0.98 -3.99
C CYS A 74 -16.39 -0.55 -4.14
N ASN A 75 -17.60 -1.07 -3.88
CA ASN A 75 -17.93 -2.50 -3.99
C ASN A 75 -16.97 -3.43 -3.24
N GLN A 76 -16.37 -2.96 -2.14
CA GLN A 76 -15.41 -3.72 -1.35
C GLN A 76 -14.13 -4.11 -2.12
N ILE A 77 -13.76 -3.30 -3.12
CA ILE A 77 -12.51 -3.44 -3.87
C ILE A 77 -11.45 -2.61 -3.16
N PHE A 78 -10.37 -3.27 -2.72
CA PHE A 78 -9.31 -2.65 -1.90
C PHE A 78 -8.63 -1.48 -2.60
N VAL A 79 -8.16 -1.67 -3.83
CA VAL A 79 -7.41 -0.65 -4.56
C VAL A 79 -8.27 0.61 -4.77
N ASP A 80 -9.50 0.43 -5.26
CA ASP A 80 -10.42 1.54 -5.50
C ASP A 80 -10.77 2.28 -4.20
N THR A 81 -11.02 1.54 -3.11
CA THR A 81 -11.30 2.12 -1.80
C THR A 81 -10.09 2.90 -1.27
N PHE A 82 -8.90 2.33 -1.39
CA PHE A 82 -7.66 2.95 -0.90
C PHE A 82 -7.39 4.28 -1.60
N GLU A 83 -7.47 4.31 -2.94
CA GLU A 83 -7.27 5.53 -3.72
C GLU A 83 -8.30 6.61 -3.34
N LYS A 84 -9.57 6.21 -3.15
CA LYS A 84 -10.63 7.17 -2.77
C LYS A 84 -10.46 7.70 -1.35
N LEU A 85 -10.09 6.86 -0.38
CA LEU A 85 -9.81 7.30 0.99
C LEU A 85 -8.60 8.23 1.04
N ARG A 86 -7.57 7.95 0.23
CA ARG A 86 -6.40 8.80 0.10
C ARG A 86 -6.75 10.17 -0.49
N GLU A 87 -7.60 10.22 -1.51
CA GLU A 87 -8.13 11.48 -2.06
C GLU A 87 -8.86 12.29 -0.97
N ILE A 88 -9.68 11.63 -0.15
CA ILE A 88 -10.37 12.27 0.98
C ILE A 88 -9.37 12.82 2.01
N CYS A 89 -8.37 12.05 2.42
CA CYS A 89 -7.31 12.52 3.32
C CYS A 89 -6.56 13.74 2.79
N VAL A 90 -6.26 13.76 1.48
CA VAL A 90 -5.54 14.87 0.84
C VAL A 90 -6.40 16.14 0.80
N THR A 91 -7.70 16.01 0.58
CA THR A 91 -8.62 17.15 0.53
C THR A 91 -8.97 17.68 1.93
N SER A 92 -9.08 16.82 2.95
CA SER A 92 -9.41 17.25 4.31
C SER A 92 -8.28 18.02 5.01
N ASN A 93 -7.01 17.78 4.63
CA ASN A 93 -5.84 18.37 5.26
C ASN A 93 -5.21 19.56 4.50
N LEU A 94 -5.94 20.20 3.59
CA LEU A 94 -5.43 21.24 2.67
C LEU A 94 -4.62 22.39 3.34
N ASN A 95 -4.83 22.71 4.63
CA ASN A 95 -4.14 23.80 5.32
C ASN A 95 -2.86 23.40 6.10
N GLU A 96 -2.73 22.15 6.56
CA GLU A 96 -1.55 21.65 7.29
C GLU A 96 -0.55 20.91 6.38
N LEU A 97 -1.06 20.43 5.24
CA LEU A 97 -0.32 19.60 4.31
C LEU A 97 0.78 20.37 3.58
N ASN A 98 0.65 21.67 3.29
CA ASN A 98 1.67 22.37 2.48
C ASN A 98 3.05 22.44 3.17
N THR A 99 3.11 22.60 4.48
CA THR A 99 4.41 22.78 5.18
C THR A 99 5.10 21.43 5.44
N TYR A 100 4.34 20.39 5.83
CA TYR A 100 4.91 19.06 6.08
C TYR A 100 5.13 18.25 4.80
N LYS A 101 4.28 18.40 3.78
CA LYS A 101 4.41 17.70 2.49
C LYS A 101 5.60 18.24 1.70
N ILE A 102 5.93 19.54 1.76
CA ILE A 102 7.13 20.06 1.07
C ILE A 102 8.42 19.54 1.73
N SER A 103 8.45 19.42 3.07
CA SER A 103 9.61 18.90 3.81
C SER A 103 9.79 17.37 3.64
N LEU A 104 8.74 16.57 3.79
CA LEU A 104 8.83 15.11 3.61
C LEU A 104 9.12 14.72 2.16
N LEU A 105 8.49 15.41 1.18
CA LEU A 105 8.69 15.11 -0.24
C LEU A 105 10.08 15.50 -0.76
N SER A 106 10.83 16.36 -0.06
CA SER A 106 12.16 16.82 -0.48
C SER A 106 13.25 15.78 -0.20
N GLU A 107 13.19 15.07 0.93
CA GLU A 107 14.16 14.02 1.27
C GLU A 107 13.72 12.63 0.75
N GLU A 108 12.39 12.39 0.64
CA GLU A 108 11.83 11.14 0.09
C GLU A 108 11.80 11.08 -1.46
N GLU A 109 12.20 12.15 -2.17
CA GLU A 109 12.09 12.19 -3.65
C GLU A 109 12.93 11.10 -4.32
N ASN A 110 14.16 10.89 -3.85
CA ASN A 110 15.06 9.91 -4.43
C ASN A 110 14.59 8.48 -4.20
N GLU A 111 14.10 8.19 -3.00
CA GLU A 111 13.58 6.87 -2.62
C GLU A 111 12.34 6.51 -3.43
N LEU A 112 11.37 7.43 -3.48
CA LEU A 112 10.16 7.28 -4.28
C LEU A 112 10.49 7.11 -5.77
N LYS A 113 11.46 7.87 -6.29
CA LYS A 113 11.92 7.74 -7.67
C LYS A 113 12.47 6.35 -7.96
N ILE A 114 13.26 5.77 -7.04
CA ILE A 114 13.80 4.41 -7.17
C ILE A 114 12.68 3.37 -7.15
N ILE A 115 11.80 3.43 -6.14
CA ILE A 115 10.67 2.50 -5.99
C ILE A 115 9.78 2.53 -7.23
N ARG A 116 9.50 3.74 -7.74
CA ARG A 116 8.68 3.95 -8.94
C ARG A 116 9.34 3.36 -10.18
N GLU A 117 10.62 3.66 -10.42
CA GLU A 117 11.36 3.14 -11.57
C GLU A 117 11.35 1.60 -11.57
N MET A 118 11.60 1.00 -10.41
CA MET A 118 11.56 -0.44 -10.22
C MET A 118 10.17 -1.02 -10.54
N CYS A 119 9.11 -0.47 -9.94
CA CYS A 119 7.74 -0.96 -10.12
C CYS A 119 7.31 -0.87 -11.58
N LEU A 120 7.56 0.28 -12.23
CA LEU A 120 7.25 0.47 -13.65
C LEU A 120 8.00 -0.54 -14.52
N HIS A 121 9.28 -0.78 -14.24
CA HIS A 121 10.07 -1.74 -15.00
C HIS A 121 9.51 -3.17 -14.88
N ILE A 122 9.15 -3.59 -13.67
CA ILE A 122 8.56 -4.91 -13.41
C ILE A 122 7.21 -5.05 -14.11
N LEU A 123 6.29 -4.09 -13.87
CA LEU A 123 4.95 -4.09 -14.46
C LEU A 123 5.01 -4.10 -15.99
N TRP A 124 5.87 -3.26 -16.57
CA TRP A 124 6.07 -3.19 -18.01
C TRP A 124 6.55 -4.53 -18.60
N ASN A 125 7.52 -5.19 -17.97
CA ASN A 125 8.02 -6.48 -18.44
C ASN A 125 6.92 -7.56 -18.45
N ILE A 126 6.05 -7.60 -17.42
CA ILE A 126 4.94 -8.56 -17.36
C ILE A 126 3.86 -8.23 -18.40
N LEU A 127 3.48 -6.95 -18.51
CA LEU A 127 2.47 -6.48 -19.46
C LEU A 127 2.90 -6.72 -20.90
N LYS A 128 4.18 -6.48 -21.22
CA LYS A 128 4.75 -6.68 -22.56
C LYS A 128 4.89 -8.15 -22.92
N TYR A 129 5.25 -9.00 -21.96
CA TYR A 129 5.56 -10.41 -22.19
C TYR A 129 4.77 -11.35 -21.27
N PRO A 130 3.43 -11.35 -21.34
CA PRO A 130 2.61 -12.05 -20.36
C PRO A 130 2.87 -13.56 -20.32
N LYS A 131 3.21 -14.20 -21.44
CA LYS A 131 3.47 -15.64 -21.48
C LYS A 131 4.83 -16.06 -20.88
N HIS A 132 5.72 -15.12 -20.62
CA HIS A 132 7.08 -15.42 -20.17
C HIS A 132 7.16 -15.51 -18.64
N ILE A 133 7.20 -16.74 -18.11
CA ILE A 133 7.21 -16.99 -16.67
C ILE A 133 8.39 -16.33 -15.94
N LYS A 134 9.52 -16.13 -16.63
CA LYS A 134 10.70 -15.45 -16.07
C LYS A 134 10.39 -14.05 -15.54
N TYR A 135 9.51 -13.29 -16.18
CA TYR A 135 9.17 -11.93 -15.73
C TYR A 135 8.18 -11.91 -14.55
N ARG A 136 7.60 -13.06 -14.23
CA ARG A 136 6.73 -13.25 -13.07
C ARG A 136 7.51 -13.65 -11.82
N GLN A 137 8.85 -13.65 -11.90
CA GLN A 137 9.75 -14.05 -10.82
C GLN A 137 10.81 -12.97 -10.61
N ILE A 138 11.07 -12.60 -9.37
CA ILE A 138 12.10 -11.63 -9.01
C ILE A 138 13.00 -12.26 -7.96
N HIS A 139 14.28 -12.43 -8.31
CA HIS A 139 15.26 -13.01 -7.41
C HIS A 139 15.64 -11.98 -6.33
N LYS A 140 15.60 -12.35 -5.04
CA LYS A 140 15.88 -11.41 -3.94
C LYS A 140 17.22 -10.72 -4.08
N GLN A 141 18.28 -11.48 -4.35
CA GLN A 141 19.62 -10.93 -4.54
C GLN A 141 19.69 -9.92 -5.70
N ALA A 142 19.00 -10.19 -6.81
CA ALA A 142 19.00 -9.28 -7.95
C ALA A 142 18.27 -7.97 -7.60
N LEU A 143 17.16 -8.06 -6.86
CA LEU A 143 16.43 -6.92 -6.33
C LEU A 143 17.30 -6.09 -5.37
N CYS A 144 17.92 -6.73 -4.36
CA CYS A 144 18.81 -6.07 -3.40
C CYS A 144 19.97 -5.36 -4.10
N ASN A 145 20.63 -6.03 -5.06
CA ASN A 145 21.75 -5.43 -5.80
C ASN A 145 21.31 -4.22 -6.63
N TYR A 146 20.16 -4.30 -7.29
CA TYR A 146 19.60 -3.18 -8.05
C TYR A 146 19.29 -1.98 -7.13
N LEU A 147 18.56 -2.23 -6.04
CA LEU A 147 18.17 -1.17 -5.10
C LEU A 147 19.39 -0.56 -4.41
N SER A 148 20.34 -1.37 -3.94
CA SER A 148 21.58 -0.90 -3.29
C SER A 148 22.36 0.03 -4.22
N LYS A 149 22.55 -0.37 -5.48
CA LYS A 149 23.22 0.48 -6.48
C LYS A 149 22.49 1.80 -6.70
N LYS A 150 21.16 1.75 -6.82
CA LYS A 150 20.32 2.94 -7.05
C LYS A 150 20.31 3.88 -5.85
N CYS A 151 20.14 3.36 -4.64
CA CYS A 151 20.20 4.11 -3.39
C CYS A 151 21.56 4.79 -3.23
N HIS A 152 22.66 4.06 -3.46
CA HIS A 152 24.00 4.65 -3.41
C HIS A 152 24.19 5.78 -4.44
N THR A 153 23.67 5.61 -5.65
CA THR A 153 23.78 6.63 -6.72
C THR A 153 23.00 7.90 -6.40
N LEU A 154 21.86 7.77 -5.71
CA LEU A 154 20.95 8.88 -5.44
C LEU A 154 20.99 9.37 -3.99
N GLY A 155 21.88 8.83 -3.14
CA GLY A 155 21.97 9.17 -1.73
C GLY A 155 20.69 8.85 -0.94
N ALA A 156 20.00 7.77 -1.28
CA ALA A 156 18.73 7.37 -0.67
C ALA A 156 18.95 6.30 0.42
N ASP A 157 18.06 6.21 1.43
CA ASP A 157 18.14 5.15 2.44
C ASP A 157 17.77 3.81 1.81
N PHE A 158 18.72 2.87 1.84
CA PHE A 158 18.52 1.54 1.29
C PHE A 158 17.45 0.75 2.05
N ASP A 159 17.44 0.81 3.38
CA ASP A 159 16.54 -0.02 4.19
C ASP A 159 15.09 0.45 4.00
N HIS A 160 14.88 1.76 3.97
CA HIS A 160 13.56 2.33 3.71
C HIS A 160 13.05 2.02 2.29
N VAL A 161 13.91 2.19 1.27
CA VAL A 161 13.59 1.83 -0.12
C VAL A 161 13.29 0.34 -0.26
N PHE A 162 14.05 -0.52 0.41
CA PHE A 162 13.86 -1.95 0.36
C PHE A 162 12.51 -2.36 0.96
N ILE A 163 12.20 -1.93 2.19
CA ILE A 163 10.92 -2.22 2.86
C ILE A 163 9.74 -1.72 2.03
N SER A 164 9.83 -0.49 1.50
CA SER A 164 8.76 0.09 0.67
C SER A 164 8.61 -0.64 -0.66
N SER A 165 9.70 -1.09 -1.27
CA SER A 165 9.68 -1.89 -2.49
C SER A 165 8.99 -3.24 -2.26
N GLU A 166 9.26 -3.93 -1.14
CA GLU A 166 8.59 -5.18 -0.79
C GLU A 166 7.07 -5.00 -0.67
N LYS A 167 6.61 -3.95 0.04
CA LYS A 167 5.17 -3.62 0.14
C LYS A 167 4.52 -3.36 -1.21
N ASN A 168 5.21 -2.63 -2.11
CA ASN A 168 4.69 -2.38 -3.46
C ASN A 168 4.57 -3.67 -4.28
N LEU A 169 5.52 -4.60 -4.15
CA LEU A 169 5.44 -5.91 -4.80
C LEU A 169 4.22 -6.70 -4.31
N GLU A 170 3.94 -6.69 -3.01
CA GLU A 170 2.75 -7.33 -2.43
C GLU A 170 1.45 -6.74 -2.99
N ILE A 171 1.35 -5.41 -3.06
CA ILE A 171 0.19 -4.69 -3.64
C ILE A 171 -0.02 -5.07 -5.12
N ILE A 172 1.06 -5.18 -5.89
CA ILE A 172 1.01 -5.62 -7.29
C ILE A 172 0.54 -7.08 -7.41
N GLY A 173 0.75 -7.89 -6.36
CA GLY A 173 0.33 -9.30 -6.30
C GLY A 173 1.47 -10.30 -6.34
N PHE A 174 2.70 -9.88 -6.04
CA PHE A 174 3.80 -10.80 -5.78
C PHE A 174 3.74 -11.34 -4.35
N LYS A 175 4.22 -12.56 -4.17
CA LYS A 175 4.40 -13.21 -2.86
C LYS A 175 5.81 -13.77 -2.73
N LYS A 176 6.35 -13.73 -1.52
CA LYS A 176 7.60 -14.43 -1.19
C LYS A 176 7.37 -15.94 -1.29
N GLY A 177 8.26 -16.63 -1.98
CA GLY A 177 8.31 -18.09 -2.10
C GLY A 177 9.59 -18.65 -1.49
N TYR A 178 10.07 -19.78 -2.03
CA TYR A 178 11.29 -20.42 -1.57
C TYR A 178 12.53 -19.52 -1.76
N ALA A 179 13.46 -19.56 -0.80
CA ALA A 179 14.67 -18.74 -0.77
C ALA A 179 14.39 -17.21 -0.87
N ASP A 180 13.25 -16.78 -0.33
CA ASP A 180 12.77 -15.39 -0.34
C ASP A 180 12.63 -14.75 -1.73
N ASN A 181 12.58 -15.55 -2.80
CA ASN A 181 12.30 -15.05 -4.14
C ASN A 181 10.84 -14.64 -4.25
N TRP A 182 10.54 -13.63 -5.08
CA TRP A 182 9.19 -13.13 -5.28
C TRP A 182 8.56 -13.76 -6.51
N TYR A 183 7.32 -14.23 -6.37
CA TYR A 183 6.56 -14.87 -7.43
C TYR A 183 5.22 -14.17 -7.59
N TYR A 184 4.84 -13.86 -8.83
CA TYR A 184 3.50 -13.35 -9.11
C TYR A 184 2.46 -14.42 -8.80
N GLN A 185 1.54 -14.13 -7.88
CA GLN A 185 0.73 -15.17 -7.23
C GLN A 185 -0.35 -15.80 -8.13
N TYR A 186 -0.67 -15.18 -9.26
CA TYR A 186 -1.77 -15.62 -10.12
C TYR A 186 -1.27 -16.50 -11.27
N HIS A 187 -1.82 -17.71 -11.39
CA HIS A 187 -1.54 -18.64 -12.50
C HIS A 187 -1.86 -18.01 -13.86
N HIS A 188 -3.00 -17.32 -13.94
CA HIS A 188 -3.39 -16.50 -15.09
C HIS A 188 -3.07 -15.03 -14.81
N ILE A 189 -2.45 -14.35 -15.78
CA ILE A 189 -2.15 -12.93 -15.63
C ILE A 189 -3.46 -12.14 -15.61
N GLN A 190 -3.63 -11.35 -14.56
CA GLN A 190 -4.70 -10.38 -14.44
C GLN A 190 -4.27 -9.08 -15.12
N LEU A 191 -4.35 -9.02 -16.46
CA LEU A 191 -3.88 -7.89 -17.25
C LEU A 191 -4.51 -6.56 -16.80
N LEU A 192 -5.81 -6.57 -16.49
CA LEU A 192 -6.52 -5.39 -16.00
C LEU A 192 -5.95 -4.90 -14.66
N HIS A 193 -5.72 -5.81 -13.70
CA HIS A 193 -5.11 -5.46 -12.40
C HIS A 193 -3.71 -4.86 -12.59
N LEU A 194 -2.85 -5.51 -13.39
CA LEU A 194 -1.50 -5.02 -13.67
C LEU A 194 -1.50 -3.67 -14.39
N TRP A 195 -2.45 -3.46 -15.30
CA TRP A 195 -2.63 -2.18 -15.98
C TRP A 195 -3.04 -1.09 -15.00
N ASN A 196 -3.97 -1.37 -14.10
CA ASN A 196 -4.39 -0.43 -13.06
C ASN A 196 -3.23 -0.10 -12.12
N CYS A 197 -2.42 -1.10 -11.72
CA CYS A 197 -1.19 -0.86 -10.96
C CYS A 197 -0.22 0.05 -11.73
N TYR A 198 -0.01 -0.21 -13.01
CA TYR A 198 0.88 0.58 -13.85
C TYR A 198 0.41 2.03 -13.97
N GLN A 199 -0.89 2.23 -14.21
CA GLN A 199 -1.50 3.56 -14.26
C GLN A 199 -1.38 4.29 -12.92
N SER A 200 -1.65 3.62 -11.80
CA SER A 200 -1.49 4.23 -10.46
C SER A 200 -0.06 4.75 -10.30
N VAL A 201 0.96 3.90 -10.52
CA VAL A 201 2.39 4.27 -10.38
C VAL A 201 2.79 5.44 -11.28
N ILE A 202 2.23 5.57 -12.50
CA ILE A 202 2.44 6.73 -13.38
C ILE A 202 1.72 7.98 -12.88
N THR A 203 0.47 7.87 -12.41
CA THR A 203 -0.30 9.02 -11.94
C THR A 203 0.40 9.71 -10.77
N TYR A 204 1.04 8.93 -9.89
CA TYR A 204 1.93 9.48 -8.87
C TYR A 204 2.99 10.40 -9.48
N GLN A 205 3.66 10.00 -10.57
CA GLN A 205 4.67 10.83 -11.25
C GLN A 205 4.13 12.17 -11.73
N ILE A 206 2.93 12.19 -12.35
CA ILE A 206 2.34 13.41 -12.91
C ILE A 206 1.96 14.38 -11.79
N MET A 207 1.42 13.87 -10.68
CA MET A 207 1.08 14.70 -9.51
C MET A 207 2.31 15.45 -8.97
N TYR A 208 3.49 14.82 -8.96
CA TYR A 208 4.73 15.49 -8.56
C TYR A 208 5.16 16.59 -9.54
N VAL A 209 4.98 16.36 -10.85
CA VAL A 209 5.32 17.37 -11.88
C VAL A 209 4.39 18.58 -11.78
N VAL A 210 3.09 18.36 -11.62
CA VAL A 210 2.09 19.45 -11.53
C VAL A 210 2.30 20.31 -10.27
N ASN A 211 2.67 19.71 -9.14
CA ASN A 211 2.95 20.47 -7.92
C ASN A 211 4.21 21.34 -8.07
N LYS A 212 5.29 20.84 -8.72
CA LYS A 212 6.51 21.64 -8.96
C LYS A 212 6.24 22.87 -9.84
N THR A 213 5.28 22.82 -10.76
CA THR A 213 4.92 23.99 -11.59
C THR A 213 4.13 25.08 -10.87
N ASN A 214 3.44 24.75 -9.77
CA ASN A 214 2.69 25.74 -8.99
C ASN A 214 3.58 26.54 -8.03
N ASP A 215 4.81 26.08 -7.76
CA ASP A 215 5.78 26.77 -6.89
C ASP A 215 6.70 27.75 -7.65
N ILE A 216 6.55 27.93 -8.97
CA ILE A 216 7.45 28.76 -9.80
C ILE A 216 6.90 30.18 -10.09
N ASN A 217 5.73 30.57 -9.59
CA ASN A 217 5.25 31.96 -9.75
C ASN A 217 4.76 32.55 -8.43
N ILE A 218 5.55 33.43 -7.83
CA ILE A 218 5.30 34.88 -7.72
C ILE A 218 6.56 35.54 -7.16
N ASN A 219 7.24 36.30 -8.01
CA ASN A 219 7.86 37.58 -7.67
C ASN A 219 8.05 38.34 -9.00
N ILE A 220 7.02 39.09 -9.37
CA ILE A 220 7.16 40.28 -10.22
C ILE A 220 6.97 41.47 -9.28
#